data_AF-A0A8H8SYJ9-F1
#
_entry.id   AF-A0A8H8SYJ9-F1
#
_cell.length_a   1.000
_cell.length_b   1.000
_cell.length_c   1.000
_cell.angle_alpha   90.00
_cell.angle_beta   90.00
_cell.angle_gamma   90.00
#
_symmetry.space_group_name_H-M   'P 1'
#
loop_
_entity.id
_entity.type
_entity.pdbx_description
1 polymer ?
#
loop_
_entity_poly.entity_id
_entity_poly.type
_entity_poly.pdbx_seq_one_letter_code
_entity_poly.pdbx_strand_id
1 'polypeptide(L)'
;MLLAKGRAGARIIVFMSCTDSVDFHWRLLGEASMDNSDSEHETSESKDKEEDEGEPIAVKSSLLPNTSVYRLHGSLPLPHVSHHSTRSLGKTRARLKYHQRRVDLVCTSVASRGLDLPLVRAVVQYDLPTEGGATEYVHRVGRTARAGKGGEAWAIVGPSETEWVGWVEKHMEQTDKGEGSKQLVQVGVEDVLKDGFGGRGREYEDRATEVQLVFERWILKQDKNASLARKAFQSHMRAYATHPADEKHMFHVRNLHLGHLAKAFGLRMLLVLFPSLTQNLNPPPK
;
A
#
# COMPACT_ATOMS: atom_id res chain seq x y z
N MET A 1 -5.77 -10.27 5.18
CA MET A 1 -6.68 -9.23 4.65
C MET A 1 -7.16 -8.40 5.82
N LEU A 2 -7.19 -7.07 5.70
CA LEU A 2 -7.74 -6.19 6.74
C LEU A 2 -9.27 -6.26 6.73
N LEU A 3 -9.81 -7.42 7.11
CA LEU A 3 -11.20 -7.49 7.52
C LEU A 3 -11.30 -6.66 8.80
N ALA A 4 -11.82 -5.46 8.64
CA ALA A 4 -12.29 -4.62 9.72
C ALA A 4 -13.43 -5.35 10.44
N LYS A 5 -13.10 -6.36 11.25
CA LYS A 5 -13.97 -6.92 12.27
C LYS A 5 -14.22 -5.81 13.29
N GLY A 6 -15.21 -4.98 12.98
CA GLY A 6 -16.20 -4.40 13.88
C GLY A 6 -15.77 -3.38 14.92
N ARG A 7 -14.52 -2.87 14.94
CA ARG A 7 -14.12 -1.83 15.90
C ARG A 7 -14.20 -0.45 15.25
N ALA A 8 -15.17 0.36 15.68
CA ALA A 8 -15.34 1.75 15.22
C ALA A 8 -14.08 2.59 15.54
N GLY A 9 -13.61 3.38 14.57
CA GLY A 9 -12.44 4.24 14.73
C GLY A 9 -11.08 3.51 14.64
N ALA A 10 -11.02 2.37 13.94
CA ALA A 10 -9.77 1.65 13.72
C ALA A 10 -8.92 2.34 12.65
N ARG A 11 -7.62 2.50 12.94
CA ARG A 11 -6.63 3.03 12.00
C ARG A 11 -5.74 1.92 11.49
N ILE A 12 -5.44 1.99 10.21
CA ILE A 12 -4.60 1.04 9.51
C ILE A 12 -3.53 1.86 8.79
N ILE A 13 -2.26 1.48 8.98
CA ILE A 13 -1.14 2.07 8.25
C ILE A 13 -0.72 1.11 7.16
N VAL A 14 -0.56 1.62 5.94
CA VAL A 14 -0.01 0.89 4.79
C VAL A 14 1.32 1.52 4.40
N PHE A 15 2.41 0.79 4.59
CA PHE A 15 3.74 1.18 4.16
C PHE A 15 3.98 0.76 2.72
N MET A 16 4.45 1.70 1.91
CA MET A 16 4.88 1.53 0.52
C MET A 16 6.30 2.04 0.35
N SER A 17 7.03 1.52 -0.64
CA SER A 17 8.45 1.83 -0.85
C SER A 17 8.73 3.25 -1.35
N CYS A 18 7.78 3.90 -2.04
CA CYS A 18 8.00 5.22 -2.63
C CYS A 18 6.75 6.11 -2.63
N THR A 19 6.97 7.41 -2.79
CA THR A 19 5.91 8.44 -2.80
C THR A 19 4.95 8.26 -3.96
N ASP A 20 5.46 7.93 -5.15
CA ASP A 20 4.64 7.74 -6.35
C ASP A 20 3.67 6.56 -6.18
N SER A 21 4.08 5.49 -5.49
CA SER A 21 3.18 4.38 -5.13
C SER A 21 2.09 4.82 -4.17
N VAL A 22 2.40 5.67 -3.19
CA VAL A 22 1.42 6.21 -2.25
C VAL A 22 0.37 7.05 -2.98
N ASP A 23 0.80 7.98 -3.83
CA ASP A 23 -0.09 8.82 -4.63
C ASP A 23 -0.94 8.00 -5.60
N PHE A 24 -0.34 7.01 -6.28
CA PHE A 24 -1.06 6.11 -7.18
C PHE A 24 -2.18 5.36 -6.47
N HIS A 25 -1.89 4.66 -5.37
CA HIS A 25 -2.91 3.89 -4.66
C HIS A 25 -3.95 4.78 -3.98
N TRP A 26 -3.54 5.94 -3.47
CA TRP A 26 -4.48 6.91 -2.89
C TRP A 26 -5.50 7.39 -3.94
N ARG A 27 -5.04 7.77 -5.13
CA ARG A 27 -5.90 8.24 -6.22
C ARG A 27 -6.78 7.10 -6.76
N LEU A 28 -6.18 5.93 -7.01
CA LEU A 28 -6.87 4.72 -7.44
C LEU A 28 -8.00 4.34 -6.49
N LEU A 29 -7.74 4.26 -5.18
CA LEU A 29 -8.75 3.87 -4.20
C LEU A 29 -9.81 4.96 -3.96
N GLY A 30 -9.50 6.22 -4.25
CA GLY A 30 -10.44 7.34 -4.14
C GLY A 30 -11.38 7.47 -5.34
N GLU A 31 -10.91 7.12 -6.53
CA GLU A 31 -11.64 7.40 -7.79
C GLU A 31 -12.16 6.14 -8.50
N ALA A 32 -11.54 4.97 -8.30
CA ALA A 32 -12.03 3.74 -8.92
C ALA A 32 -13.36 3.30 -8.27
N SER A 33 -14.31 2.86 -9.09
CA SER A 33 -15.65 2.45 -8.65
C SER A 33 -16.10 1.16 -9.34
N MET A 34 -16.91 0.37 -8.64
CA MET A 34 -17.59 -0.82 -9.17
C MET A 34 -18.83 -0.47 -9.99
N ASP A 35 -19.39 0.73 -9.80
CA ASP A 35 -20.59 1.15 -10.51
C ASP A 35 -20.27 1.34 -11.99
N ASN A 36 -20.82 0.43 -12.79
CA ASN A 36 -20.70 0.40 -14.26
C ASN A 36 -21.54 1.48 -14.94
N SER A 37 -22.13 2.42 -14.20
CA SER A 37 -22.71 3.58 -14.83
C SER A 37 -21.57 4.39 -15.42
N ASP A 38 -21.54 4.44 -16.75
CA ASP A 38 -21.01 5.58 -17.51
C ASP A 38 -21.81 6.85 -17.19
N SER A 39 -22.14 7.09 -15.91
CA SER A 39 -22.18 8.45 -15.43
C SER A 39 -20.76 8.93 -15.62
N GLU A 40 -20.57 9.65 -16.72
CA GLU A 40 -19.82 10.88 -16.71
C GLU A 40 -20.07 11.54 -15.35
N HIS A 41 -19.30 11.15 -14.33
CA HIS A 41 -18.76 12.17 -13.47
C HIS A 41 -18.01 13.03 -14.46
N GLU A 42 -18.71 14.05 -14.95
CA GLU A 42 -18.13 15.31 -15.32
C GLU A 42 -17.02 15.48 -14.30
N THR A 43 -15.79 15.20 -14.73
CA THR A 43 -14.68 15.96 -14.22
C THR A 43 -15.20 17.37 -14.36
N SER A 44 -15.53 18.00 -13.24
CA SER A 44 -15.61 19.44 -13.21
C SER A 44 -14.24 19.86 -13.75
N GLU A 45 -14.18 20.11 -15.05
CA GLU A 45 -13.19 20.96 -15.67
C GLU A 45 -13.45 22.31 -15.03
N SER A 46 -12.95 22.45 -13.80
CA SER A 46 -12.68 23.73 -13.19
C SER A 46 -11.65 24.36 -14.12
N LYS A 47 -12.16 25.12 -15.08
CA LYS A 47 -11.45 26.13 -15.84
C LYS A 47 -10.43 26.77 -14.92
N ASP A 48 -9.20 26.84 -15.43
CA ASP A 48 -8.07 27.60 -14.93
C ASP A 48 -8.48 28.70 -13.94
N LYS A 49 -8.39 28.34 -12.67
CA LYS A 49 -8.11 29.29 -11.59
C LYS A 49 -6.99 28.65 -10.79
N GLU A 50 -5.78 29.04 -11.15
CA GLU A 50 -4.62 28.99 -10.26
C GLU A 50 -4.95 29.78 -9.00
N GLU A 51 -5.58 29.13 -8.04
CA GLU A 51 -5.53 29.52 -6.63
C GLU A 51 -4.92 28.33 -5.88
N ASP A 52 -3.84 28.63 -5.17
CA ASP A 52 -2.90 27.77 -4.45
C ASP A 52 -3.54 27.02 -3.27
N GLU A 53 -4.60 26.24 -3.52
CA GLU A 53 -5.17 25.29 -2.55
C GLU A 53 -4.78 23.87 -2.97
N GLY A 54 -3.67 23.37 -2.42
CA GLY A 54 -3.11 22.06 -2.74
C GLY A 54 -4.11 20.90 -2.64
N GLU A 55 -3.94 19.90 -3.51
CA GLU A 55 -4.80 18.70 -3.57
C GLU A 55 -5.08 18.10 -2.18
N PRO A 56 -6.29 17.55 -1.95
CA PRO A 56 -6.67 17.00 -0.65
C PRO A 56 -5.75 15.86 -0.21
N ILE A 57 -5.66 15.65 1.11
CA ILE A 57 -4.87 14.55 1.72
C ILE A 57 -5.72 13.30 1.89
N ALA A 58 -7.05 13.45 1.98
CA ALA A 58 -7.98 12.39 2.32
C ALA A 58 -9.09 12.27 1.27
N VAL A 59 -9.38 11.03 0.86
CA VAL A 59 -10.48 10.68 -0.05
C VAL A 59 -11.35 9.60 0.58
N LYS A 60 -12.61 9.51 0.16
CA LYS A 60 -13.47 8.38 0.51
C LYS A 60 -13.43 7.38 -0.62
N SER A 61 -13.29 6.10 -0.29
CA SER A 61 -13.31 5.04 -1.28
C SER A 61 -14.73 4.50 -1.47
N SER A 62 -15.18 4.37 -2.73
CA SER A 62 -16.39 3.62 -3.06
C SER A 62 -16.17 2.12 -2.96
N LEU A 63 -14.94 1.65 -3.23
CA LEU A 63 -14.53 0.24 -3.13
C LEU A 63 -14.42 -0.26 -1.70
N LEU A 64 -14.09 0.63 -0.76
CA LEU A 64 -13.96 0.31 0.67
C LEU A 64 -15.02 1.10 1.46
N PRO A 65 -16.24 0.56 1.63
CA PRO A 65 -17.31 1.22 2.34
C PRO A 65 -16.88 1.69 3.73
N ASN A 66 -17.28 2.91 4.11
CA ASN A 66 -16.94 3.53 5.40
C ASN A 66 -15.44 3.73 5.65
N THR A 67 -14.61 3.75 4.60
CA THR A 67 -13.16 3.96 4.71
C THR A 67 -12.74 5.30 4.12
N SER A 68 -11.95 6.05 4.89
CA SER A 68 -11.23 7.23 4.42
C SER A 68 -9.79 6.84 4.14
N VAL A 69 -9.29 7.14 2.94
CA VAL A 69 -7.91 6.87 2.51
C VAL A 69 -7.10 8.16 2.58
N TYR A 70 -5.99 8.12 3.30
CA TYR A 70 -5.08 9.24 3.52
C TYR A 70 -3.73 8.93 2.85
N ARG A 71 -3.14 9.93 2.18
CA ARG A 71 -1.74 9.87 1.72
C ARG A 71 -0.84 10.68 2.65
N LEU A 72 0.29 10.13 3.07
CA LEU A 72 1.27 10.84 3.89
C LEU A 72 2.70 10.51 3.42
N HIS A 73 3.41 11.48 2.86
CA HIS A 73 4.81 11.34 2.45
C HIS A 73 5.52 12.69 2.40
N GLY A 74 6.86 12.67 2.33
CA GLY A 74 7.72 13.86 2.46
C GLY A 74 7.62 14.89 1.33
N SER A 75 6.96 14.55 0.21
CA SER A 75 6.73 15.48 -0.90
C SER A 75 5.46 16.33 -0.71
N LEU A 76 4.64 16.03 0.30
CA LEU A 76 3.48 16.86 0.63
C LEU A 76 3.95 18.13 1.37
N PRO A 77 3.31 19.30 1.12
CA PRO A 77 3.68 20.52 1.82
C PRO A 77 3.62 20.35 3.35
N LEU A 78 4.62 20.88 4.07
CA LEU A 78 4.77 20.71 5.52
C LEU A 78 3.51 21.06 6.35
N PRO A 79 2.72 22.11 6.03
CA PRO A 79 1.47 22.40 6.73
C PRO A 79 0.47 21.22 6.64
N HIS A 80 0.39 20.57 5.49
CA HIS A 80 -0.53 19.45 5.23
C HIS A 80 -0.16 18.22 6.06
N VAL A 81 1.13 17.89 6.17
CA VAL A 81 1.62 16.76 6.96
C VAL A 81 1.42 16.99 8.46
N SER A 82 1.80 18.17 8.97
CA SER A 82 1.76 18.49 10.41
C SER A 82 0.33 18.70 10.94
N HIS A 83 -0.52 19.42 10.21
CA HIS A 83 -1.90 19.68 10.63
C HIS A 83 -2.78 18.42 10.61
N HIS A 84 -2.58 17.50 9.67
CA HIS A 84 -3.40 16.28 9.62
C HIS A 84 -2.90 15.17 10.54
N SER A 85 -1.59 14.96 10.64
CA SER A 85 -1.00 13.97 11.56
C SER A 85 -1.35 14.22 13.03
N THR A 86 -1.35 15.48 13.47
CA THR A 86 -1.54 15.83 14.90
C THR A 86 -2.93 16.39 15.22
N ARG A 87 -3.53 17.25 14.38
CA ARG A 87 -4.82 17.93 14.67
C ARG A 87 -6.04 17.23 14.06
N SER A 88 -5.98 16.75 12.81
CA SER A 88 -7.14 16.07 12.19
C SER A 88 -7.29 14.61 12.66
N LEU A 89 -6.18 13.87 12.74
CA LEU A 89 -6.15 12.49 13.25
C LEU A 89 -6.20 12.46 14.79
N GLY A 90 -5.75 13.51 15.49
CA GLY A 90 -5.86 13.62 16.95
C GLY A 90 -7.26 14.00 17.47
N LYS A 91 -7.97 14.91 16.78
CA LYS A 91 -9.31 15.40 17.21
C LYS A 91 -10.47 14.43 16.96
N THR A 92 -10.25 13.32 16.24
CA THR A 92 -11.29 12.30 16.02
C THR A 92 -11.79 11.67 17.32
N ARG A 93 -11.06 11.76 18.44
CA ARG A 93 -11.54 11.33 19.77
C ARG A 93 -12.85 12.01 20.18
N ALA A 94 -13.06 13.29 19.83
CA ALA A 94 -14.24 14.05 20.27
C ALA A 94 -15.47 13.82 19.36
N ARG A 95 -15.27 13.43 18.09
CA ARG A 95 -16.35 13.21 17.13
C ARG A 95 -16.80 11.73 17.01
N LEU A 96 -16.16 10.83 17.75
CA LEU A 96 -16.52 9.40 17.79
C LEU A 96 -17.83 9.10 18.55
N LYS A 97 -18.48 10.11 19.12
CA LYS A 97 -19.91 10.02 19.46
C LYS A 97 -20.70 10.13 18.16
N TYR A 98 -20.88 9.04 17.43
CA TYR A 98 -22.02 8.75 16.53
C TYR A 98 -21.68 7.50 15.69
N HIS A 99 -22.25 6.35 16.08
CA HIS A 99 -22.71 5.18 15.32
C HIS A 99 -22.13 4.73 13.95
N GLN A 100 -21.07 5.33 13.39
CA GLN A 100 -20.48 4.91 12.11
C GLN A 100 -19.10 4.31 12.32
N ARG A 101 -18.96 3.02 11.99
CA ARG A 101 -17.71 2.26 12.00
C ARG A 101 -16.77 2.76 10.89
N ARG A 102 -16.14 3.92 11.09
CA ARG A 102 -15.17 4.50 10.14
C ARG A 102 -13.79 3.88 10.32
N VAL A 103 -13.12 3.62 9.20
CA VAL A 103 -11.74 3.13 9.11
C VAL A 103 -10.89 4.18 8.41
N ASP A 104 -9.73 4.50 8.99
CA ASP A 104 -8.75 5.38 8.36
C ASP A 104 -7.60 4.52 7.81
N LEU A 105 -7.42 4.53 6.49
CA LEU A 105 -6.32 3.86 5.79
C LEU A 105 -5.24 4.89 5.46
N VAL A 106 -4.06 4.75 6.04
CA VAL A 106 -2.97 5.73 5.90
C VAL A 106 -1.85 5.14 5.05
N CYS A 107 -1.75 5.55 3.79
CA CYS A 107 -0.69 5.15 2.87
C CYS A 107 0.53 6.05 3.04
N THR A 108 1.72 5.47 3.20
CA THR A 108 2.95 6.24 3.50
C THR A 108 4.21 5.54 3.01
N SER A 109 5.20 6.35 2.60
CA SER A 109 6.55 5.89 2.25
C SER A 109 7.66 6.31 3.21
N VAL A 110 7.36 7.11 4.26
CA VAL A 110 8.38 7.70 5.14
C VAL A 110 8.06 7.56 6.65
N ALA A 111 6.85 7.12 7.02
CA ALA A 111 6.36 7.18 8.39
C ALA A 111 7.03 6.25 9.43
N SER A 112 8.23 5.73 9.20
CA SER A 112 9.00 5.05 10.25
C SER A 112 9.42 6.03 11.35
N ARG A 113 9.53 7.34 11.07
CA ARG A 113 9.97 8.38 12.02
C ARG A 113 9.06 9.61 12.01
N GLY A 114 8.55 10.01 13.17
CA GLY A 114 7.85 11.30 13.38
C GLY A 114 6.32 11.31 13.26
N LEU A 115 5.69 10.28 12.67
CA LEU A 115 4.23 10.15 12.66
C LEU A 115 3.74 9.35 13.88
N ASP A 116 3.26 10.05 14.91
CA ASP A 116 2.63 9.41 16.07
C ASP A 116 1.10 9.37 15.91
N LEU A 117 0.61 8.27 15.35
CA LEU A 117 -0.82 8.00 15.27
C LEU A 117 -1.25 7.16 16.48
N PRO A 118 -2.09 7.67 17.40
CA PRO A 118 -2.61 6.85 18.47
C PRO A 118 -3.58 5.79 17.90
N LEU A 119 -3.68 4.63 18.55
CA LEU A 119 -4.70 3.60 18.23
C LEU A 119 -4.60 2.98 16.82
N VAL A 120 -3.39 2.73 16.33
CA VAL A 120 -3.18 1.90 15.13
C VAL A 120 -3.59 0.46 15.47
N ARG A 121 -4.60 -0.06 14.77
CA ARG A 121 -5.07 -1.45 14.92
C ARG A 121 -4.14 -2.39 14.17
N ALA A 122 -3.78 -2.01 12.96
CA ALA A 122 -2.99 -2.85 12.08
C ALA A 122 -2.00 -2.06 11.26
N VAL A 123 -0.86 -2.69 10.99
CA VAL A 123 0.14 -2.22 10.05
C VAL A 123 0.20 -3.22 8.91
N VAL A 124 0.17 -2.73 7.68
CA VAL A 124 0.40 -3.51 6.47
C VAL A 124 1.64 -2.96 5.79
N GLN A 125 2.59 -3.83 5.50
CA GLN A 125 3.74 -3.52 4.69
C GLN A 125 3.43 -4.05 3.30
N TYR A 126 2.95 -3.15 2.43
CA TYR A 126 2.64 -3.48 1.05
C TYR A 126 3.92 -3.84 0.30
N ASP A 127 4.98 -3.06 0.55
CA ASP A 127 6.35 -3.35 0.14
C ASP A 127 7.20 -3.61 1.39
N LEU A 128 8.13 -4.57 1.31
CA LEU A 128 9.16 -4.77 2.32
C LEU A 128 10.09 -3.54 2.40
N PRO A 129 10.74 -3.26 3.54
CA PRO A 129 11.59 -2.09 3.68
C PRO A 129 12.81 -2.15 2.77
N THR A 130 12.90 -1.20 1.84
CA THR A 130 14.02 -1.08 0.88
C THR A 130 15.23 -0.38 1.49
N GLU A 131 15.03 0.34 2.58
CA GLU A 131 16.08 1.02 3.36
C GLU A 131 15.98 0.51 4.81
N GLY A 132 17.12 0.36 5.50
CA GLY A 132 17.16 -0.04 6.90
C GLY A 132 16.74 -1.49 7.22
N GLY A 133 16.33 -2.28 6.21
CA GLY A 133 16.15 -3.73 6.29
C GLY A 133 15.28 -4.20 7.46
N ALA A 134 15.74 -5.24 8.17
CA ALA A 134 15.09 -5.77 9.38
C ALA A 134 14.82 -4.70 10.46
N THR A 135 15.71 -3.71 10.64
CA THR A 135 15.51 -2.67 11.65
C THR A 135 14.31 -1.78 11.31
N GLU A 136 14.18 -1.40 10.04
CA GLU A 136 13.02 -0.63 9.60
C GLU A 136 11.72 -1.45 9.68
N TYR A 137 11.76 -2.73 9.33
CA TYR A 137 10.63 -3.64 9.50
C TYR A 137 10.11 -3.61 10.94
N VAL A 138 10.99 -3.79 11.94
CA VAL A 138 10.61 -3.77 13.35
C VAL A 138 10.03 -2.41 13.76
N HIS A 139 10.58 -1.29 13.28
CA HIS A 139 10.03 0.04 13.56
C HIS A 139 8.63 0.27 12.98
N ARG A 140 8.35 -0.29 11.79
CA ARG A 140 7.03 -0.28 11.14
C ARG A 140 6.04 -1.11 11.95
N VAL A 141 6.41 -2.33 12.35
CA VAL A 141 5.59 -3.19 13.23
C VAL A 141 5.30 -2.50 14.57
N GLY A 142 6.29 -1.83 15.16
CA GLY A 142 6.15 -1.06 16.41
C GLY A 142 5.23 0.18 16.32
N ARG A 143 4.58 0.44 15.18
CA ARG A 143 3.49 1.43 15.09
C ARG A 143 2.18 0.91 15.65
N THR A 144 1.97 -0.40 15.67
CA THR A 144 0.78 -1.04 16.27
C THR A 144 1.06 -1.50 17.70
N ALA A 145 0.06 -2.13 18.34
CA ALA A 145 0.16 -2.77 19.65
C ALA A 145 0.69 -1.87 20.80
N ARG A 146 0.40 -0.56 20.74
CA ARG A 146 0.84 0.43 21.74
C ARG A 146 -0.11 0.53 22.93
N ALA A 147 0.43 0.95 24.07
CA ALA A 147 -0.33 1.25 25.30
C ALA A 147 -1.22 0.09 25.78
N GLY A 148 -0.68 -1.13 25.77
CA GLY A 148 -1.35 -2.33 26.30
C GLY A 148 -2.52 -2.84 25.46
N LYS A 149 -2.72 -2.31 24.24
CA LYS A 149 -3.73 -2.82 23.29
C LYS A 149 -3.09 -3.78 22.31
N GLY A 150 -3.78 -4.87 21.97
CA GLY A 150 -3.36 -5.76 20.90
C GLY A 150 -3.38 -5.07 19.53
N GLY A 151 -2.55 -5.55 18.62
CA GLY A 151 -2.43 -5.04 17.25
C GLY A 151 -1.93 -6.12 16.31
N GLU A 152 -2.19 -5.94 15.01
CA GLU A 152 -1.79 -6.87 13.96
C GLU A 152 -0.73 -6.23 13.05
N ALA A 153 0.20 -7.01 12.54
CA ALA A 153 1.14 -6.57 11.52
C ALA A 153 1.21 -7.61 10.40
N TRP A 154 1.11 -7.13 9.17
CA TRP A 154 1.13 -7.95 7.96
C TRP A 154 2.23 -7.42 7.03
N ALA A 155 2.92 -8.32 6.36
CA ALA A 155 3.84 -8.00 5.27
C ALA A 155 3.47 -8.85 4.06
N ILE A 156 3.40 -8.22 2.90
CA ILE A 156 3.22 -8.92 1.63
C ILE A 156 4.60 -9.35 1.16
N VAL A 157 4.76 -10.63 0.87
CA VAL A 157 6.03 -11.24 0.46
C VAL A 157 5.81 -11.96 -0.85
N GLY A 158 6.61 -11.63 -1.86
CA GLY A 158 6.59 -12.29 -3.15
C GLY A 158 7.24 -13.69 -3.09
N PRO A 159 6.95 -14.59 -4.05
CA PRO A 159 7.57 -15.91 -4.09
C PRO A 159 9.10 -15.86 -4.06
N SER A 160 9.71 -14.91 -4.76
CA SER A 160 11.17 -14.69 -4.80
C SER A 160 11.76 -14.16 -3.49
N GLU A 161 10.92 -13.70 -2.56
CA GLU A 161 11.32 -13.02 -1.33
C GLU A 161 11.13 -13.92 -0.09
N THR A 162 10.66 -15.15 -0.27
CA THR A 162 10.27 -16.04 0.85
C THR A 162 11.44 -16.35 1.80
N GLU A 163 12.68 -16.38 1.29
CA GLU A 163 13.89 -16.57 2.09
C GLU A 163 14.05 -15.47 3.17
N TRP A 164 13.59 -14.25 2.87
CA TRP A 164 13.67 -13.12 3.78
C TRP A 164 12.89 -13.35 5.08
N VAL A 165 11.81 -14.12 5.06
CA VAL A 165 10.98 -14.40 6.25
C VAL A 165 11.82 -15.10 7.33
N GLY A 166 12.51 -16.18 6.99
CA GLY A 166 13.37 -16.89 7.94
C GLY A 166 14.63 -16.10 8.30
N TRP A 167 15.10 -15.23 7.41
CA TRP A 167 16.23 -14.35 7.69
C TRP A 167 15.85 -13.26 8.71
N VAL A 168 14.71 -12.58 8.55
CA VAL A 168 14.29 -11.50 9.44
C VAL A 168 13.90 -12.03 10.83
N GLU A 169 13.29 -13.21 10.94
CA GLU A 169 12.98 -13.85 12.23
C GLU A 169 14.25 -14.01 13.08
N LYS A 170 15.32 -14.54 12.50
CA LYS A 170 16.61 -14.70 13.18
C LYS A 170 17.21 -13.36 13.61
N HIS A 171 17.09 -12.32 12.77
CA HIS A 171 17.58 -10.98 13.11
C HIS A 171 16.77 -10.34 14.25
N MET A 172 15.45 -10.58 14.30
CA MET A 172 14.57 -10.10 15.37
C MET A 172 14.83 -10.79 16.71
N GLU A 173 15.24 -12.05 16.70
CA GLU A 173 15.67 -12.79 17.89
C GLU A 173 17.00 -12.26 18.45
N GLN A 174 17.94 -11.88 17.58
CA GLN A 174 19.23 -11.34 17.99
C GLN A 174 19.14 -9.93 18.57
N THR A 175 18.26 -9.09 18.03
CA THR A 175 18.20 -7.65 18.35
C THR A 175 17.43 -7.36 19.64
N ASP A 176 16.46 -8.19 20.01
CA ASP A 176 15.60 -7.95 21.16
C ASP A 176 15.46 -9.22 22.01
N LYS A 177 16.08 -9.19 23.20
CA LYS A 177 16.15 -10.30 24.16
C LYS A 177 14.88 -10.45 25.02
N GLY A 178 13.76 -9.85 24.60
CA GLY A 178 12.48 -9.96 25.30
C GLY A 178 11.96 -11.40 25.39
N GLU A 179 11.21 -11.69 26.46
CA GLU A 179 10.54 -12.97 26.66
C GLU A 179 9.34 -13.10 25.72
N GLY A 180 9.44 -13.97 24.70
CA GLY A 180 8.36 -14.31 23.80
C GLY A 180 8.86 -14.89 22.47
N SER A 181 8.15 -15.91 21.94
CA SER A 181 8.43 -16.44 20.61
C SER A 181 8.04 -15.40 19.55
N LYS A 182 9.01 -15.01 18.70
CA LYS A 182 8.82 -14.05 17.61
C LYS A 182 8.67 -14.77 16.27
N GLN A 183 7.69 -15.66 16.21
CA GLN A 183 7.43 -16.42 14.99
C GLN A 183 6.51 -15.63 14.05
N LEU A 184 6.94 -15.48 12.81
CA LEU A 184 6.12 -14.99 11.72
C LEU A 184 5.25 -16.15 11.20
N VAL A 185 3.95 -15.88 11.10
CA VAL A 185 3.00 -16.83 10.53
C VAL A 185 2.85 -16.54 9.06
N GLN A 186 3.21 -17.51 8.21
CA GLN A 186 2.95 -17.43 6.77
C GLN A 186 1.50 -17.79 6.50
N VAL A 187 0.83 -16.97 5.68
CA VAL A 187 -0.57 -17.16 5.28
C VAL A 187 -0.64 -17.13 3.77
N GLY A 188 -1.28 -18.13 3.16
CA GLY A 188 -1.43 -18.21 1.72
C GLY A 188 -2.30 -17.09 1.16
N VAL A 189 -2.00 -16.64 -0.06
CA VAL A 189 -2.81 -15.60 -0.74
C VAL A 189 -4.25 -16.08 -0.94
N GLU A 190 -4.45 -17.36 -1.23
CA GLU A 190 -5.79 -17.95 -1.38
C GLU A 190 -6.62 -17.83 -0.09
N ASP A 191 -6.02 -18.10 1.07
CA ASP A 191 -6.71 -17.95 2.37
C ASP A 191 -7.09 -16.50 2.63
N VAL A 192 -6.19 -15.56 2.30
CA VAL A 192 -6.41 -14.13 2.43
C VAL A 192 -7.56 -13.66 1.54
N LEU A 193 -7.58 -14.08 0.27
CA LEU A 193 -8.64 -13.73 -0.68
C LEU A 193 -9.97 -14.37 -0.29
N LYS A 194 -9.96 -15.65 0.09
CA LYS A 194 -11.16 -16.37 0.52
C LYS A 194 -11.78 -15.77 1.78
N ASP A 195 -10.97 -15.44 2.79
CA ASP A 195 -11.48 -14.82 4.03
C ASP A 195 -12.14 -13.47 3.75
N GLY A 196 -11.51 -12.62 2.94
CA GLY A 196 -12.01 -11.25 2.79
C GLY A 196 -12.93 -10.97 1.62
N PHE A 197 -12.83 -11.67 0.48
CA PHE A 197 -13.85 -11.60 -0.58
C PHE A 197 -15.04 -12.52 -0.27
N GLY A 198 -14.83 -13.61 0.47
CA GLY A 198 -15.86 -14.57 0.84
C GLY A 198 -16.45 -15.32 -0.35
N GLY A 199 -17.62 -15.92 -0.13
CA GLY A 199 -18.32 -16.72 -1.13
C GLY A 199 -18.13 -18.23 -0.95
N ARG A 200 -18.79 -19.03 -1.79
CA ARG A 200 -18.67 -20.50 -1.79
C ARG A 200 -17.73 -20.96 -2.89
N GLY A 201 -16.94 -22.00 -2.62
CA GLY A 201 -16.01 -22.54 -3.62
C GLY A 201 -15.01 -21.48 -4.09
N ARG A 202 -14.99 -21.21 -5.39
CA ARG A 202 -14.09 -20.26 -6.07
C ARG A 202 -14.68 -18.88 -6.33
N GLU A 203 -15.85 -18.55 -5.76
CA GLU A 203 -16.47 -17.21 -5.92
C GLU A 203 -15.55 -16.05 -5.48
N TYR A 204 -14.60 -16.29 -4.57
CA TYR A 204 -13.62 -15.27 -4.17
C TYR A 204 -12.70 -14.88 -5.33
N GLU A 205 -12.40 -15.80 -6.25
CA GLU A 205 -11.55 -15.55 -7.43
C GLU A 205 -12.26 -14.60 -8.39
N ASP A 206 -13.55 -14.82 -8.64
CA ASP A 206 -14.35 -13.96 -9.50
C ASP A 206 -14.44 -12.53 -8.95
N ARG A 207 -14.69 -12.38 -7.64
CA ARG A 207 -14.76 -11.06 -6.97
C ARG A 207 -13.41 -10.35 -6.95
N ALA A 208 -12.33 -11.08 -6.70
CA ALA A 208 -10.97 -10.53 -6.77
C ALA A 208 -10.64 -10.08 -8.20
N THR A 209 -11.04 -10.86 -9.19
CA THR A 209 -10.89 -10.53 -10.62
C THR A 209 -11.67 -9.27 -10.98
N GLU A 210 -12.88 -9.11 -10.46
CA GLU A 210 -13.71 -7.92 -10.70
C GLU A 210 -13.04 -6.64 -10.16
N VAL A 211 -12.47 -6.68 -8.95
CA VAL A 211 -11.68 -5.56 -8.39
C VAL A 211 -10.48 -5.24 -9.28
N GLN A 212 -9.74 -6.27 -9.71
CA GLN A 212 -8.60 -6.08 -10.60
C GLN A 212 -9.02 -5.41 -11.92
N LEU A 213 -10.15 -5.81 -12.49
CA LEU A 213 -10.70 -5.21 -13.72
C LEU A 213 -11.14 -3.77 -13.52
N VAL A 214 -11.67 -3.42 -12.34
CA VAL A 214 -11.99 -2.02 -12.00
C VAL A 214 -10.73 -1.15 -11.98
N PHE A 215 -9.64 -1.62 -11.38
CA PHE A 215 -8.38 -0.88 -11.38
C PHE A 215 -7.84 -0.67 -12.79
N GLU A 216 -7.84 -1.72 -13.61
CA GLU A 216 -7.38 -1.63 -15.00
C GLU A 216 -8.23 -0.69 -15.84
N ARG A 217 -9.56 -0.72 -15.66
CA ARG A 217 -10.47 0.20 -16.36
C ARG A 217 -10.23 1.64 -15.95
N TRP A 218 -10.04 1.92 -14.66
CA TRP A 218 -9.73 3.27 -14.17
C TRP A 218 -8.41 3.80 -14.76
N ILE A 219 -7.39 2.95 -14.88
CA ILE A 219 -6.11 3.30 -15.49
C ILE A 219 -6.27 3.63 -16.98
N LEU A 220 -7.05 2.82 -17.70
CA LEU A 220 -7.28 3.01 -19.14
C LEU A 220 -8.21 4.18 -19.46
N LYS A 221 -8.99 4.67 -18.48
CA LYS A 221 -9.96 5.75 -18.68
C LYS A 221 -9.31 7.10 -19.00
N GLN A 222 -8.10 7.37 -18.48
CA GLN A 222 -7.41 8.64 -18.67
C GLN A 222 -5.89 8.46 -18.78
N ASP A 223 -5.24 9.20 -19.68
CA ASP A 223 -3.77 9.17 -19.82
C ASP A 223 -3.03 9.59 -18.54
N LYS A 224 -3.62 10.49 -17.75
CA LYS A 224 -3.09 10.90 -16.45
C LYS A 224 -3.00 9.71 -15.48
N ASN A 225 -4.01 8.84 -15.47
CA ASN A 225 -4.05 7.65 -14.60
C ASN A 225 -3.02 6.61 -15.05
N ALA A 226 -2.91 6.38 -16.36
CA ALA A 226 -1.87 5.55 -16.94
C ALA A 226 -0.47 6.07 -16.61
N SER A 227 -0.23 7.37 -16.75
CA SER A 227 1.05 8.00 -16.40
C SER A 227 1.39 7.81 -14.91
N LEU A 228 0.41 7.97 -14.02
CA LEU A 228 0.56 7.75 -12.58
C LEU A 228 0.96 6.30 -12.27
N ALA A 229 0.28 5.33 -12.87
CA ALA A 229 0.58 3.90 -12.71
C ALA A 229 2.01 3.56 -13.19
N ARG A 230 2.41 4.07 -14.36
CA ARG A 230 3.77 3.87 -14.90
C ARG A 230 4.83 4.47 -14.00
N LYS A 231 4.61 5.69 -13.53
CA LYS A 231 5.54 6.40 -12.64
C LYS A 231 5.69 5.65 -11.32
N ALA A 232 4.58 5.21 -10.72
CA ALA A 232 4.57 4.41 -9.50
C ALA A 232 5.34 3.09 -9.68
N PHE A 233 5.07 2.35 -10.76
CA PHE A 233 5.80 1.12 -11.08
C PHE A 233 7.31 1.37 -11.23
N GLN A 234 7.71 2.39 -11.99
CA GLN A 234 9.12 2.74 -12.20
C GLN A 234 9.81 3.14 -10.88
N SER A 235 9.14 3.93 -10.04
CA SER A 235 9.67 4.34 -8.74
C SER A 235 9.74 3.19 -7.75
N HIS A 236 8.76 2.28 -7.74
CA HIS A 236 8.85 1.03 -6.98
C HIS A 236 10.04 0.18 -7.44
N MET A 237 10.24 0.00 -8.75
CA MET A 237 11.40 -0.76 -9.28
C MET A 237 12.74 -0.13 -8.87
N ARG A 238 12.82 1.20 -8.89
CA ARG A 238 14.03 1.92 -8.44
C ARG A 238 14.26 1.71 -6.95
N ALA A 239 13.23 1.85 -6.12
CA ALA A 239 13.33 1.60 -4.67
C ALA A 239 13.68 0.13 -4.37
N TYR A 240 13.09 -0.82 -5.08
CA TYR A 240 13.42 -2.24 -4.92
C TYR A 240 14.90 -2.53 -5.22
N ALA A 241 15.49 -1.81 -6.18
CA ALA A 241 16.91 -1.95 -6.49
C ALA A 241 17.85 -1.37 -5.40
N THR A 242 17.34 -0.62 -4.42
CA THR A 242 18.14 -0.02 -3.35
C THR A 242 18.26 -0.87 -2.09
N HIS A 243 17.75 -2.11 -2.09
CA HIS A 243 17.86 -2.99 -0.92
C HIS A 243 19.32 -3.09 -0.40
N PRO A 244 19.51 -3.16 0.94
CA PRO A 244 20.82 -3.25 1.57
C PRO A 244 21.67 -4.41 1.02
N ALA A 245 22.99 -4.26 1.04
CA ALA A 245 23.91 -5.21 0.42
C ALA A 245 23.81 -6.63 1.01
N ASP A 246 23.55 -6.73 2.30
CA ASP A 246 23.30 -7.96 3.04
C ASP A 246 21.98 -8.64 2.66
N GLU A 247 20.99 -7.90 2.14
CA GLU A 247 19.70 -8.45 1.69
C GLU A 247 19.61 -8.65 0.17
N LYS A 248 20.58 -8.15 -0.62
CA LYS A 248 20.57 -8.20 -2.10
C LYS A 248 20.47 -9.59 -2.70
N HIS A 249 20.96 -10.62 -2.01
CA HIS A 249 20.84 -12.00 -2.47
C HIS A 249 19.39 -12.48 -2.50
N MET A 250 18.54 -11.94 -1.61
CA MET A 250 17.10 -12.20 -1.56
C MET A 250 16.34 -11.21 -2.46
N PHE A 251 16.70 -9.92 -2.44
CA PHE A 251 16.00 -8.86 -3.17
C PHE A 251 16.70 -8.44 -4.47
N HIS A 252 16.89 -9.39 -5.40
CA HIS A 252 17.43 -9.06 -6.71
C HIS A 252 16.31 -8.81 -7.73
N VAL A 253 16.38 -7.67 -8.44
CA VAL A 253 15.43 -7.29 -9.50
C VAL A 253 15.24 -8.37 -10.59
N ARG A 254 16.25 -9.21 -10.85
CA ARG A 254 16.19 -10.29 -11.85
C ARG A 254 15.31 -11.45 -11.41
N ASN A 255 15.07 -11.59 -10.11
CA ASN A 255 14.22 -12.64 -9.55
C ASN A 255 12.74 -12.24 -9.54
N LEU A 256 12.43 -10.95 -9.80
CA LEU A 256 11.07 -10.46 -9.86
C LEU A 256 10.38 -10.86 -11.16
N HIS A 257 9.17 -11.37 -11.04
CA HIS A 257 8.28 -11.56 -12.19
C HIS A 257 7.68 -10.22 -12.61
N LEU A 258 8.41 -9.45 -13.44
CA LEU A 258 8.04 -8.09 -13.84
C LEU A 258 6.61 -7.98 -14.40
N GLY A 259 6.11 -9.03 -15.07
CA GLY A 259 4.73 -9.04 -15.60
C GLY A 259 3.66 -9.03 -14.51
N HIS A 260 3.85 -9.80 -13.43
CA HIS A 260 2.92 -9.83 -12.30
C HIS A 260 3.04 -8.55 -11.47
N LEU A 261 4.26 -8.05 -11.30
CA LEU A 261 4.47 -6.78 -10.63
C LEU A 261 3.83 -5.61 -11.39
N ALA A 262 3.97 -5.54 -12.72
CA ALA A 262 3.29 -4.54 -13.54
C ALA A 262 1.76 -4.67 -13.43
N LYS A 263 1.23 -5.90 -13.38
CA LYS A 263 -0.19 -6.19 -13.17
C LYS A 263 -0.69 -5.70 -11.81
N ALA A 264 0.14 -5.72 -10.77
CA ALA A 264 -0.20 -5.16 -9.46
C ALA A 264 -0.39 -3.63 -9.48
N PHE A 265 0.24 -2.94 -10.44
CA PHE A 265 -0.04 -1.52 -10.74
C PHE A 265 -1.14 -1.35 -11.81
N GLY A 266 -1.89 -2.42 -12.12
CA GLY A 266 -2.99 -2.44 -13.10
C GLY A 266 -2.56 -2.23 -14.55
N LEU A 267 -1.28 -2.43 -14.87
CA LEU A 267 -0.76 -2.25 -16.22
C LEU A 267 -0.96 -3.54 -17.05
N ARG A 268 -1.60 -3.40 -18.23
CA ARG A 268 -1.81 -4.50 -19.18
C ARG A 268 -0.60 -4.62 -20.11
N MET A 269 0.29 -5.57 -19.82
CA MET A 269 1.51 -5.94 -20.55
C MET A 269 2.70 -4.96 -20.51
N LEU A 270 3.88 -5.51 -20.18
CA LEU A 270 5.19 -4.85 -20.23
C LEU A 270 5.57 -4.32 -21.62
N LEU A 271 5.07 -4.95 -22.68
CA LEU A 271 5.41 -4.61 -24.06
C LEU A 271 4.98 -3.19 -24.46
N VAL A 272 3.97 -2.61 -23.79
CA VAL A 272 3.53 -1.22 -24.03
C VAL A 272 4.31 -0.22 -23.16
N LEU A 273 5.03 -0.70 -22.14
CA LEU A 273 5.66 0.15 -21.12
C LEU A 273 7.14 0.44 -21.38
N PHE A 274 7.87 -0.49 -22.01
CA PHE A 274 9.30 -0.34 -22.24
C PHE A 274 9.77 -1.01 -23.54
N PRO A 275 9.76 -0.29 -24.67
CA PRO A 275 10.43 -0.76 -25.89
C PRO A 275 11.94 -0.92 -25.71
N SER A 276 12.54 -0.21 -24.76
CA SER A 276 13.99 -0.09 -24.56
C SER A 276 14.59 -1.02 -23.49
N LEU A 277 13.80 -1.63 -22.59
CA LEU A 277 14.33 -2.60 -21.61
C LEU A 277 14.53 -4.01 -22.19
N THR A 278 13.86 -4.35 -23.29
CA THR A 278 14.01 -5.65 -23.96
C THR A 278 15.33 -5.77 -24.73
N GLN A 279 15.98 -4.66 -25.10
CA GLN A 279 17.28 -4.70 -25.79
C GLN A 279 18.44 -5.14 -24.90
N ASN A 280 18.35 -4.99 -23.58
CA ASN A 280 19.43 -5.34 -22.65
C ASN A 280 19.28 -6.72 -21.98
N LEU A 281 18.24 -7.49 -22.33
CA LEU A 281 17.98 -8.82 -21.76
C LEU A 281 18.30 -9.99 -22.71
N ASN A 282 18.61 -9.71 -23.99
CA ASN A 282 19.17 -10.71 -24.90
C ASN A 282 20.69 -10.50 -25.00
N PRO A 283 21.53 -11.37 -24.42
CA PRO A 283 22.93 -11.42 -24.84
C PRO A 283 22.97 -11.82 -26.32
N PRO A 284 23.93 -11.31 -27.12
CA PRO A 284 24.05 -11.70 -28.51
C PRO A 284 24.21 -13.22 -28.61
N PRO A 285 23.61 -13.86 -29.64
CA PRO A 285 23.83 -15.28 -29.87
C PRO A 285 25.33 -15.52 -30.04
N LYS A 286 25.83 -16.54 -29.34
CA LYS A 286 27.20 -17.04 -29.50
C LYS A 286 27.43 -17.55 -30.91
#